data_AF-A0A4S8LCI0-F1
#
_entry.id   AF-A0A4S8LCI0-F1
#
_cell.length_a   1.000
_cell.length_b   1.000
_cell.length_c   1.000
_cell.angle_alpha   90.00
_cell.angle_beta   90.00
_cell.angle_gamma   90.00
#
_symmetry.space_group_name_H-M   'P 1'
#
loop_
_entity.id
_entity.type
_entity.pdbx_description
1 polymer ?
#
loop_
_entity_poly.entity_id
_entity_poly.type
_entity_poly.pdbx_seq_one_letter_code
_entity_poly.pdbx_strand_id
1 'polypeptide(L)'
;MADALLILQKYAQRLPSSLPQSILFSHSSETLTIYDAYPKAKFHFLILPRVKPQSELSLKDLDSLKSLLAGDKTRAKQVIEALNEDAMILRKEIEDEMMKLYGFKWSIYIGFHGAPSMHHLHLHVLSSDLCSSKLKNKKHFNSFHPKLGFFLHIDDVLSWFEADPAYFTRMAALEVREYEALLKKDLFCWKCDSVMKNMPILKAHLQKEWDEEAAQAKARAERKRRFQERYRKTDVQHSEAEPSDAHIDKKQRTSTENEDVR
;
A
#
# COMPACT_ATOMS: atom_id res chain seq x y z
N MET A 1 21.98 -20.89 12.00
CA MET A 1 20.83 -20.02 12.37
C MET A 1 21.14 -18.53 12.19
N ALA A 2 22.29 -18.01 12.65
CA ALA A 2 22.69 -16.61 12.44
C ALA A 2 22.71 -16.18 10.96
N ASP A 3 23.16 -17.05 10.06
CA ASP A 3 23.28 -16.73 8.63
C ASP A 3 21.94 -16.46 7.92
N ALA A 4 20.84 -17.03 8.43
CA ALA A 4 19.50 -16.82 7.87
C ALA A 4 18.94 -15.43 8.22
N LEU A 5 19.33 -14.86 9.38
CA LEU A 5 18.88 -13.54 9.82
C LEU A 5 19.52 -12.41 9.01
N LEU A 6 20.65 -12.66 8.35
CA LEU A 6 21.42 -11.70 7.56
C LEU A 6 21.10 -11.74 6.06
N ILE A 7 20.13 -12.56 5.63
CA ILE A 7 19.87 -12.78 4.20
C ILE A 7 19.46 -11.48 3.48
N LEU A 8 18.71 -10.61 4.14
CA LEU A 8 18.32 -9.31 3.57
C LEU A 8 19.52 -8.38 3.39
N GLN A 9 20.45 -8.36 4.36
CA GLN A 9 21.71 -7.61 4.23
C GLN A 9 22.52 -8.10 3.03
N LYS A 10 22.54 -9.42 2.78
CA LYS A 10 23.23 -10.00 1.60
C LYS A 10 22.59 -9.55 0.30
N TYR A 11 21.26 -9.46 0.24
CA TYR A 11 20.57 -8.93 -0.95
C TYR A 11 20.85 -7.45 -1.16
N ALA A 12 20.80 -6.64 -0.11
CA ALA A 12 21.02 -5.19 -0.18
C ALA A 12 22.42 -4.77 -0.64
N GLN A 13 23.41 -5.64 -0.49
CA GLN A 13 24.79 -5.44 -0.96
C GLN A 13 25.04 -5.92 -2.40
N ARG A 14 24.10 -6.67 -2.99
CA ARG A 14 24.26 -7.20 -4.34
C ARG A 14 23.83 -6.19 -5.39
N LEU A 15 24.42 -6.33 -6.58
CA LEU A 15 23.88 -5.67 -7.77
C LEU A 15 22.48 -6.24 -8.05
N PRO A 16 21.47 -5.40 -8.34
CA PRO A 16 20.12 -5.88 -8.61
C PRO A 16 20.08 -6.97 -9.70
N SER A 17 20.85 -6.79 -10.77
CA SER A 17 20.98 -7.75 -11.88
C SER A 17 21.54 -9.13 -11.49
N SER A 18 22.14 -9.26 -10.31
CA SER A 18 22.65 -10.55 -9.80
C SER A 18 21.65 -11.32 -8.94
N LEU A 19 20.50 -10.72 -8.61
CA LEU A 19 19.43 -11.37 -7.87
C LEU A 19 18.48 -12.11 -8.82
N PRO A 20 18.07 -13.35 -8.51
CA PRO A 20 17.04 -14.05 -9.28
C PRO A 20 15.72 -13.27 -9.33
N GLN A 21 15.02 -13.33 -10.47
CA GLN A 21 13.68 -12.72 -10.63
C GLN A 21 12.63 -13.31 -9.68
N SER A 22 12.85 -14.53 -9.18
CA SER A 22 12.01 -15.14 -8.14
C SER A 22 12.14 -14.46 -6.77
N ILE A 23 13.16 -13.60 -6.60
CA ILE A 23 13.43 -12.85 -5.37
C ILE A 23 13.19 -11.37 -5.65
N LEU A 24 13.83 -10.82 -6.69
CA LEU A 24 13.77 -9.40 -7.03
C LEU A 24 12.54 -9.12 -7.88
N PHE A 25 11.66 -8.26 -7.38
CA PHE A 25 10.51 -7.78 -8.11
C PHE A 25 10.84 -6.52 -8.91
N SER A 26 11.43 -5.51 -8.26
CA SER A 26 11.86 -4.27 -8.89
C SER A 26 13.00 -3.63 -8.08
N HIS A 27 13.63 -2.59 -8.61
CA HIS A 27 14.64 -1.82 -7.87
C HIS A 27 14.72 -0.37 -8.38
N SER A 28 15.20 0.52 -7.52
CA SER A 28 15.58 1.89 -7.86
C SER A 28 17.09 2.09 -7.69
N SER A 29 17.57 3.33 -7.78
CA SER A 29 18.93 3.64 -7.36
C SER A 29 19.09 3.43 -5.85
N GLU A 30 18.06 3.68 -5.05
CA GLU A 30 18.13 3.67 -3.58
C GLU A 30 17.67 2.37 -2.94
N THR A 31 16.74 1.63 -3.56
CA THR A 31 16.10 0.48 -2.91
C THR A 31 16.07 -0.78 -3.78
N LEU A 32 15.80 -1.91 -3.13
CA LEU A 32 15.39 -3.17 -3.75
C LEU A 32 14.00 -3.55 -3.24
N THR A 33 13.10 -3.89 -4.15
CA THR A 33 11.80 -4.47 -3.82
C THR A 33 11.85 -5.97 -4.09
N ILE A 34 11.62 -6.78 -3.05
CA ILE A 34 11.68 -8.23 -3.12
C ILE A 34 10.36 -8.88 -2.70
N TYR A 35 10.12 -10.09 -3.18
CA TYR A 35 9.06 -10.94 -2.66
C TYR A 35 9.41 -11.46 -1.26
N ASP A 36 8.48 -11.37 -0.30
CA ASP A 36 8.66 -12.05 0.99
C ASP A 36 8.59 -13.57 0.77
N ALA A 37 9.60 -14.31 1.22
CA ALA A 37 9.67 -15.77 1.06
C ALA A 37 8.63 -16.53 1.91
N TYR A 38 8.05 -15.87 2.90
CA TYR A 38 7.05 -16.39 3.83
C TYR A 38 5.86 -15.43 3.92
N PRO A 39 5.17 -15.12 2.81
CA PRO A 39 4.21 -14.02 2.74
C PRO A 39 3.08 -14.22 3.74
N LYS A 40 2.74 -13.19 4.54
CA LYS A 40 1.67 -13.30 5.56
C LYS A 40 0.27 -12.97 5.04
N ALA A 41 0.17 -12.45 3.83
CA ALA A 41 -1.06 -12.12 3.12
C ALA A 41 -0.96 -12.56 1.65
N LYS A 42 -2.01 -12.36 0.85
CA LYS A 42 -2.02 -12.67 -0.59
C LYS A 42 -0.92 -11.94 -1.36
N PHE A 43 -0.65 -10.68 -1.03
CA PHE A 43 0.48 -9.91 -1.53
C PHE A 43 1.36 -9.52 -0.34
N HIS A 44 2.66 -9.80 -0.42
CA HIS A 44 3.61 -9.40 0.62
C HIS A 44 5.00 -9.24 0.03
N PHE A 45 5.51 -8.02 0.12
CA PHE A 45 6.81 -7.61 -0.38
C PHE A 45 7.60 -6.94 0.73
N LEU A 46 8.91 -6.89 0.54
CA LEU A 46 9.84 -6.14 1.38
C LEU A 46 10.57 -5.14 0.50
N ILE A 47 10.67 -3.89 0.94
CA ILE A 47 11.52 -2.88 0.31
C ILE A 47 12.72 -2.63 1.21
N LEU A 48 13.92 -2.80 0.65
CA LEU A 48 15.20 -2.75 1.35
C LEU A 48 15.99 -1.53 0.85
N PRO A 49 16.56 -0.69 1.73
CA PRO A 49 17.55 0.29 1.29
C PRO A 49 18.81 -0.44 0.81
N ARG A 50 19.43 0.06 -0.25
CA ARG A 50 20.67 -0.51 -0.81
C ARG A 50 21.88 -0.04 -0.02
N VAL A 51 22.89 -0.92 0.08
CA VAL A 51 24.19 -0.57 0.66
C VAL A 51 25.12 -0.22 -0.47
N LYS A 52 25.41 1.07 -0.65
CA LYS A 52 26.27 1.55 -1.73
C LYS A 52 27.68 1.83 -1.21
N PRO A 53 28.74 1.56 -1.99
CA PRO A 53 30.12 1.91 -1.59
C PRO A 53 30.33 3.40 -1.29
N GLN A 54 29.57 4.29 -1.94
CA GLN A 54 29.65 5.73 -1.70
C GLN A 54 28.63 6.23 -0.66
N SER A 55 27.80 5.35 -0.08
CA SER A 55 26.86 5.75 0.96
C SER A 55 27.62 6.00 2.26
N GLU A 56 27.27 7.08 2.95
CA GLU A 56 27.76 7.33 4.30
C GLU A 56 27.05 6.47 5.36
N LEU A 57 26.00 5.73 4.98
CA LEU A 57 25.30 4.81 5.87
C LEU A 57 25.94 3.41 5.78
N SER A 58 26.35 2.91 6.94
CA SER A 58 26.89 1.56 7.08
C SER A 58 25.79 0.50 7.20
N LEU A 59 26.18 -0.77 7.11
CA LEU A 59 25.30 -1.90 7.43
C LEU A 59 24.70 -1.81 8.83
N LYS A 60 25.41 -1.22 9.79
CA LYS A 60 24.95 -1.06 11.17
C LYS A 60 23.84 -0.02 11.26
N ASP A 61 23.97 1.08 10.52
CA ASP A 61 22.97 2.15 10.48
C ASP A 61 21.68 1.65 9.81
N LEU A 62 21.82 0.79 8.80
CA LEU A 62 20.71 0.15 8.11
C LEU A 62 20.27 -1.17 8.73
N ASP A 63 20.68 -1.52 9.96
CA ASP A 63 20.34 -2.83 10.53
C ASP A 63 18.84 -2.94 10.89
N SER A 64 18.23 -1.84 11.32
CA SER A 64 16.84 -1.76 11.74
C SER A 64 16.33 -0.32 11.68
N LEU A 65 15.01 -0.11 11.85
CA LEU A 65 14.46 1.24 11.95
C LEU A 65 15.05 1.99 13.15
N LYS A 66 15.25 1.31 14.28
CA LYS A 66 15.88 1.87 15.49
C LYS A 66 17.31 2.35 15.19
N SER A 67 18.10 1.52 14.52
CA SER A 67 19.48 1.87 14.18
C SER A 67 19.55 3.10 13.27
N LEU A 68 18.66 3.17 12.27
CA LEU A 68 18.59 4.30 11.35
C LEU A 68 18.20 5.59 12.08
N LEU A 69 17.14 5.54 12.89
CA LEU A 69 16.61 6.71 13.60
C LEU A 69 17.52 7.22 14.73
N ALA A 70 18.41 6.37 15.24
CA ALA A 70 19.44 6.77 16.20
C ALA A 70 20.62 7.53 15.56
N GLY A 71 20.73 7.49 14.23
CA GLY A 71 21.75 8.19 13.46
C GLY A 71 21.37 9.63 13.13
N ASP A 72 21.91 10.14 12.02
CA ASP A 72 21.58 11.47 11.53
C ASP A 72 20.12 11.56 11.06
N LYS A 73 19.35 12.49 11.64
CA LYS A 73 17.91 12.65 11.38
C LYS A 73 17.62 12.97 9.91
N THR A 74 18.45 13.77 9.25
CA THR A 74 18.25 14.16 7.85
C THR A 74 18.42 12.97 6.92
N ARG A 75 19.48 12.18 7.11
CA ARG A 75 19.73 10.96 6.34
C ARG A 75 18.68 9.89 6.60
N ALA A 76 18.28 9.73 7.87
CA ALA A 76 17.20 8.83 8.22
C ALA A 76 15.92 9.18 7.46
N LYS A 77 15.55 10.49 7.42
CA LYS A 77 14.40 10.96 6.66
C LYS A 77 14.51 10.60 5.17
N GLN A 78 15.65 10.89 4.54
CA GLN A 78 15.89 10.58 3.12
C GLN A 78 15.72 9.09 2.80
N VAL A 79 16.20 8.20 3.68
CA VAL A 79 16.03 6.75 3.50
C VAL A 79 14.56 6.36 3.61
N ILE A 80 13.83 6.88 4.61
CA ILE A 80 12.40 6.57 4.79
C ILE A 80 11.56 7.12 3.62
N GLU A 81 11.88 8.31 3.11
CA GLU A 81 11.24 8.90 1.93
C GLU A 81 11.47 8.05 0.67
N ALA A 82 12.72 7.63 0.40
CA ALA A 82 13.02 6.74 -0.72
C ALA A 82 12.29 5.39 -0.63
N LEU A 83 12.20 4.80 0.57
CA LEU A 83 11.41 3.60 0.80
C LEU A 83 9.92 3.84 0.54
N ASN A 84 9.39 5.01 0.94
CA ASN A 84 7.99 5.37 0.74
C ASN A 84 7.65 5.58 -0.74
N GLU A 85 8.52 6.27 -1.49
CA GLU A 85 8.33 6.49 -2.93
C GLU A 85 8.18 5.17 -3.68
N ASP A 86 9.11 4.23 -3.48
CA ASP A 86 9.04 2.89 -4.08
C ASP A 86 7.84 2.09 -3.56
N ALA A 87 7.41 2.29 -2.31
CA ALA A 87 6.20 1.67 -1.77
C ALA A 87 4.91 2.17 -2.43
N MET A 88 4.85 3.46 -2.79
CA MET A 88 3.68 4.03 -3.47
C MET A 88 3.58 3.57 -4.92
N ILE A 89 4.71 3.34 -5.59
CA ILE A 89 4.75 2.70 -6.91
C ILE A 89 4.25 1.25 -6.79
N LEU A 90 4.84 0.47 -5.87
CA LEU A 90 4.46 -0.91 -5.63
C LEU A 90 2.98 -1.07 -5.24
N ARG A 91 2.43 -0.13 -4.44
CA ARG A 91 1.00 -0.11 -4.09
C ARG A 91 0.12 -0.12 -5.34
N LYS A 92 0.43 0.71 -6.35
CA LYS A 92 -0.33 0.78 -7.60
C LYS A 92 -0.25 -0.54 -8.37
N GLU A 93 0.94 -1.12 -8.47
CA GLU A 93 1.13 -2.40 -9.17
C GLU A 93 0.39 -3.55 -8.47
N ILE A 94 0.41 -3.60 -7.13
CA ILE A 94 -0.38 -4.56 -6.36
C ILE A 94 -1.87 -4.35 -6.63
N GLU A 95 -2.35 -3.12 -6.59
CA GLU A 95 -3.76 -2.80 -6.84
C GLU A 95 -4.24 -3.19 -8.25
N ASP A 96 -3.38 -3.03 -9.27
CA ASP A 96 -3.66 -3.46 -10.64
C ASP A 96 -3.71 -4.99 -10.72
N GLU A 97 -2.79 -5.69 -10.07
CA GLU A 97 -2.80 -7.16 -10.00
C GLU A 97 -4.00 -7.68 -9.16
N MET A 98 -4.43 -6.95 -8.12
CA MET A 98 -5.66 -7.25 -7.37
C MET A 98 -6.88 -7.21 -8.29
N MET A 99 -7.00 -6.15 -9.10
CA MET A 99 -8.10 -6.03 -10.07
C MET A 99 -8.06 -7.15 -11.12
N LYS A 100 -6.88 -7.47 -11.64
CA LYS A 100 -6.68 -8.50 -12.66
C LYS A 100 -7.00 -9.91 -12.15
N LEU A 101 -6.54 -10.26 -10.95
CA LEU A 101 -6.69 -11.60 -10.40
C LEU A 101 -8.02 -11.82 -9.67
N TYR A 102 -8.56 -10.79 -9.01
CA TYR A 102 -9.70 -10.93 -8.11
C TYR A 102 -10.92 -10.09 -8.50
N GLY A 103 -10.75 -9.09 -9.38
CA GLY A 103 -11.83 -8.21 -9.83
C GLY A 103 -12.22 -7.13 -8.82
N PHE A 104 -11.45 -6.94 -7.75
CA PHE A 104 -11.64 -5.87 -6.77
C PHE A 104 -10.33 -5.57 -6.04
N LYS A 105 -10.25 -4.38 -5.43
CA LYS A 105 -9.14 -3.94 -4.58
C LYS A 105 -9.54 -4.01 -3.11
N TRP A 106 -8.56 -4.28 -2.25
CA TRP A 106 -8.68 -4.16 -0.79
C TRP A 106 -7.45 -3.42 -0.23
N SER A 107 -7.47 -3.10 1.06
CA SER A 107 -6.44 -2.24 1.65
C SER A 107 -5.04 -2.87 1.60
N ILE A 108 -4.03 -1.99 1.49
CA ILE A 108 -2.61 -2.34 1.56
C ILE A 108 -2.02 -1.64 2.77
N TYR A 109 -1.34 -2.40 3.62
CA TYR A 109 -0.58 -1.91 4.75
C TYR A 109 0.88 -1.72 4.35
N ILE A 110 1.45 -0.58 4.77
CA ILE A 110 2.82 -0.20 4.50
C ILE A 110 3.43 0.25 5.83
N GLY A 111 4.52 -0.38 6.26
CA GLY A 111 5.09 -0.09 7.57
C GLY A 111 6.21 -1.02 8.01
N PHE A 112 6.72 -0.75 9.20
CA PHE A 112 7.83 -1.46 9.82
C PHE A 112 7.34 -2.29 11.01
N HIS A 113 8.11 -3.30 11.38
CA HIS A 113 7.97 -3.91 12.70
C HIS A 113 8.73 -3.10 13.74
N GLY A 114 8.09 -2.79 14.88
CA GLY A 114 8.75 -2.11 16.00
C GLY A 114 9.89 -2.93 16.64
N ALA A 115 9.83 -4.26 16.51
CA ALA A 115 10.94 -5.16 16.79
C ALA A 115 11.13 -6.12 15.59
N PRO A 116 12.09 -5.85 14.68
CA PRO A 116 12.24 -6.65 13.47
C PRO A 116 12.78 -8.06 13.76
N SER A 117 12.37 -9.03 12.93
CA SER A 117 12.79 -10.44 13.07
C SER A 117 14.04 -10.81 12.28
N MET A 118 14.46 -9.93 11.37
CA MET A 118 15.65 -10.09 10.52
C MET A 118 16.49 -8.83 10.60
N HIS A 119 17.78 -8.99 10.36
CA HIS A 119 18.69 -7.87 10.18
C HIS A 119 18.48 -7.25 8.79
N HIS A 120 18.92 -6.00 8.67
CA HIS A 120 18.62 -5.07 7.57
C HIS A 120 17.24 -4.46 7.69
N LEU A 121 17.17 -3.13 7.58
CA LEU A 121 15.94 -2.36 7.48
C LEU A 121 15.10 -2.89 6.32
N HIS A 122 13.82 -3.16 6.59
CA HIS A 122 12.89 -3.59 5.57
C HIS A 122 11.51 -3.00 5.84
N LEU A 123 10.98 -2.33 4.84
CA LEU A 123 9.61 -1.86 4.83
C LEU A 123 8.71 -2.98 4.31
N HIS A 124 7.70 -3.35 5.08
CA HIS A 124 6.68 -4.29 4.63
C HIS A 124 5.64 -3.56 3.77
N VAL A 125 5.33 -4.14 2.62
CA VAL A 125 4.16 -3.77 1.80
C VAL A 125 3.32 -5.03 1.62
N LEU A 126 2.18 -5.09 2.29
CA LEU A 126 1.32 -6.28 2.29
C LEU A 126 -0.15 -5.94 2.18
N SER A 127 -0.91 -6.82 1.55
CA SER A 127 -2.36 -6.70 1.46
C SER A 127 -3.01 -7.03 2.82
N SER A 128 -4.13 -6.36 3.14
CA SER A 128 -4.71 -6.39 4.49
C SER A 128 -5.39 -7.70 4.87
N ASP A 129 -5.58 -8.64 3.93
CA ASP A 129 -6.34 -9.87 4.15
C ASP A 129 -5.72 -10.82 5.18
N LEU A 130 -4.39 -10.81 5.33
CA LEU A 130 -3.62 -11.78 6.13
C LEU A 130 -4.04 -13.25 5.87
N CYS A 131 -4.53 -13.56 4.67
CA CYS A 131 -5.01 -14.86 4.26
C CYS A 131 -3.88 -15.65 3.60
N SER A 132 -3.00 -16.23 4.42
CA SER A 132 -1.85 -17.00 3.94
C SER A 132 -1.64 -18.32 4.69
N SER A 133 -1.15 -19.34 3.98
CA SER A 133 -0.67 -20.58 4.58
C SER A 133 0.58 -20.37 5.47
N LYS A 134 1.37 -19.31 5.22
CA LYS A 134 2.57 -18.96 6.00
C LYS A 134 2.26 -18.09 7.23
N LEU A 135 1.02 -17.61 7.38
CA LEU A 135 0.52 -17.07 8.66
C LEU A 135 0.24 -18.25 9.60
N LYS A 136 1.21 -18.60 10.46
CA LYS A 136 1.22 -19.87 11.21
C LYS A 136 0.94 -19.74 12.70
N ASN A 137 1.38 -18.65 13.33
CA ASN A 137 1.36 -18.52 14.78
C ASN A 137 0.88 -17.12 15.21
N LYS A 138 0.58 -16.99 16.51
CA LYS A 138 0.09 -15.75 17.13
C LYS A 138 1.03 -14.57 16.88
N LYS A 139 2.35 -14.78 16.96
CA LYS A 139 3.34 -13.73 16.69
C LYS A 139 3.23 -13.20 15.27
N HIS A 140 3.09 -14.07 14.26
CA HIS A 140 2.92 -13.66 12.87
C HIS A 140 1.66 -12.81 12.67
N PHE A 141 0.56 -13.12 13.36
CA PHE A 141 -0.65 -12.31 13.23
C PHE A 141 -0.50 -10.97 13.95
N ASN A 142 -0.12 -11.01 15.22
CA ASN A 142 0.00 -9.82 16.05
C ASN A 142 1.04 -8.82 15.51
N SER A 143 2.09 -9.30 14.81
CA SER A 143 3.09 -8.40 14.23
C SER A 143 2.58 -7.54 13.08
N PHE A 144 1.52 -7.98 12.39
CA PHE A 144 0.89 -7.24 11.29
C PHE A 144 -0.49 -6.69 11.66
N HIS A 145 -0.91 -6.82 12.92
CA HIS A 145 -2.20 -6.33 13.37
C HIS A 145 -2.18 -4.79 13.41
N PRO A 146 -2.99 -4.09 12.59
CA PRO A 146 -2.83 -2.64 12.37
C PRO A 146 -3.14 -1.80 13.62
N LYS A 147 -4.02 -2.28 14.51
CA LYS A 147 -4.36 -1.56 15.76
C LYS A 147 -3.49 -1.92 16.97
N LEU A 148 -2.54 -2.85 16.85
CA LEU A 148 -1.82 -3.37 18.03
C LEU A 148 -0.64 -2.51 18.45
N GLY A 149 -0.15 -1.65 17.55
CA GLY A 149 1.03 -0.81 17.73
C GLY A 149 2.35 -1.49 17.38
N PHE A 150 2.37 -2.80 17.12
CA PHE A 150 3.60 -3.49 16.69
C PHE A 150 4.00 -3.15 15.25
N PHE A 151 3.00 -3.03 14.38
CA PHE A 151 3.17 -2.59 13.01
C PHE A 151 3.14 -1.05 12.99
N LEU A 152 4.28 -0.45 12.68
CA LEU A 152 4.47 0.99 12.62
C LEU A 152 4.18 1.46 11.19
N HIS A 153 3.03 2.11 10.98
CA HIS A 153 2.66 2.59 9.65
C HIS A 153 3.66 3.62 9.14
N ILE A 154 3.97 3.58 7.84
CA ILE A 154 4.97 4.47 7.25
C ILE A 154 4.61 5.95 7.42
N ASP A 155 3.32 6.28 7.33
CA ASP A 155 2.83 7.64 7.52
C ASP A 155 3.08 8.14 8.95
N ASP A 156 2.92 7.26 9.95
CA ASP A 156 3.25 7.58 11.34
C ASP A 156 4.75 7.85 11.48
N VAL A 157 5.59 6.98 10.94
CA VAL A 157 7.06 7.14 11.00
C VAL A 157 7.52 8.43 10.31
N LEU A 158 6.96 8.76 9.15
CA LEU A 158 7.24 10.02 8.44
C LEU A 158 6.83 11.23 9.27
N SER A 159 5.67 11.17 9.96
CA SER A 159 5.20 12.26 10.82
C SER A 159 6.15 12.57 11.98
N TRP A 160 6.93 11.58 12.46
CA TRP A 160 7.88 11.78 13.55
C TRP A 160 8.97 12.79 13.18
N PHE A 161 9.36 12.87 11.90
CA PHE A 161 10.39 13.79 11.46
C PHE A 161 9.95 15.26 11.53
N GLU A 162 8.66 15.52 11.40
CA GLU A 162 8.05 16.85 11.49
C GLU A 162 7.67 17.24 12.93
N ALA A 163 7.70 16.27 13.85
CA ALA A 163 7.40 16.50 15.26
C ALA A 163 8.54 17.24 15.98
N ASP A 164 8.23 17.74 17.18
CA ASP A 164 9.24 18.35 18.04
C ASP A 164 10.36 17.34 18.40
N PRO A 165 11.59 17.82 18.71
CA PRO A 165 12.72 16.95 18.96
C PRO A 165 12.52 15.93 20.10
N ALA A 166 11.74 16.28 21.13
CA ALA A 166 11.51 15.39 22.26
C ALA A 166 10.57 14.25 21.86
N TYR A 167 9.52 14.55 21.10
CA TYR A 167 8.64 13.53 20.53
C TYR A 167 9.40 12.58 19.60
N PHE A 168 10.21 13.11 18.66
CA PHE A 168 11.03 12.28 17.76
C PHE A 168 11.94 11.34 18.55
N THR A 169 12.67 11.86 19.54
CA THR A 169 13.60 11.06 20.36
C THR A 169 12.88 9.91 21.07
N ARG A 170 11.69 10.19 21.63
CA ARG A 170 10.88 9.17 22.33
C ARG A 170 10.41 8.07 21.38
N MET A 171 9.92 8.43 20.18
CA MET A 171 9.45 7.44 19.20
C MET A 171 10.59 6.65 18.58
N ALA A 172 11.72 7.31 18.28
CA ALA A 172 12.93 6.70 17.71
C ALA A 172 13.61 5.68 18.65
N ALA A 173 13.38 5.79 19.96
CA ALA A 173 13.93 4.86 20.94
C ALA A 173 13.53 3.40 20.67
N LEU A 174 12.32 3.18 20.14
CA LEU A 174 11.78 1.87 19.73
C LEU A 174 12.16 0.75 20.73
N GLU A 175 11.66 0.85 21.95
CA GLU A 175 12.01 -0.06 23.03
C GLU A 175 11.52 -1.49 22.75
N VAL A 176 12.46 -2.34 22.31
CA VAL A 176 12.19 -3.71 21.81
C VAL A 176 11.32 -4.52 22.77
N ARG A 177 11.57 -4.41 24.07
CA ARG A 177 10.83 -5.15 25.11
C ARG A 177 9.35 -4.79 25.14
N GLU A 178 9.00 -3.53 24.89
CA GLU A 178 7.61 -3.07 24.85
C GLU A 178 6.88 -3.67 23.65
N TYR A 179 7.54 -3.68 22.48
CA TYR A 179 6.99 -4.30 21.27
C TYR A 179 6.85 -5.82 21.40
N GLU A 180 7.82 -6.52 21.97
CA GLU A 180 7.74 -7.97 22.17
C GLU A 180 6.56 -8.39 23.07
N ALA A 181 6.16 -7.55 24.03
CA ALA A 181 5.00 -7.79 24.86
C ALA A 181 3.69 -7.77 24.05
N LEU A 182 3.59 -6.90 23.04
CA LEU A 182 2.41 -6.81 22.15
C LEU A 182 2.16 -8.14 21.43
N LEU A 183 3.21 -8.85 21.03
CA LEU A 183 3.10 -10.12 20.31
C LEU A 183 2.42 -11.24 21.13
N LYS A 184 2.34 -11.10 22.45
CA LYS A 184 1.72 -12.07 23.36
C LYS A 184 0.23 -11.82 23.59
N LYS A 185 -0.28 -10.63 23.20
CA LYS A 185 -1.69 -10.25 23.35
C LYS A 185 -2.63 -11.23 22.66
N ASP A 186 -3.90 -11.16 23.03
CA ASP A 186 -4.94 -12.00 22.45
C ASP A 186 -5.15 -11.71 20.96
N LEU A 187 -5.63 -12.72 20.24
CA LEU A 187 -5.95 -12.59 18.83
C LEU A 187 -7.30 -11.90 18.73
N PHE A 188 -7.37 -10.74 18.09
CA PHE A 188 -8.64 -10.08 17.78
C PHE A 188 -8.62 -9.52 16.36
N CYS A 189 -9.80 -9.37 15.76
CA CYS A 189 -9.95 -8.80 14.43
C CYS A 189 -9.93 -7.28 14.47
N TRP A 190 -9.21 -6.61 13.57
CA TRP A 190 -9.25 -5.15 13.46
C TRP A 190 -10.53 -4.61 12.82
N LYS A 191 -11.33 -5.45 12.14
CA LYS A 191 -12.57 -5.02 11.49
C LYS A 191 -13.77 -5.05 12.44
N CYS A 192 -13.93 -6.14 13.18
CA CYS A 192 -15.10 -6.39 14.03
C CYS A 192 -14.77 -6.54 15.53
N ASP A 193 -13.50 -6.38 15.92
CA ASP A 193 -13.00 -6.45 17.30
C ASP A 193 -13.30 -7.76 18.05
N SER A 194 -13.77 -8.79 17.33
CA SER A 194 -14.01 -10.13 17.87
C SER A 194 -12.71 -10.79 18.29
N VAL A 195 -12.71 -11.46 19.45
CA VAL A 195 -11.55 -12.20 19.99
C VAL A 195 -11.59 -13.66 19.53
N MET A 196 -10.44 -14.21 19.14
CA MET A 196 -10.29 -15.60 18.68
C MET A 196 -9.41 -16.40 19.63
N LYS A 197 -9.92 -17.56 20.05
CA LYS A 197 -9.21 -18.44 20.99
C LYS A 197 -7.96 -19.10 20.41
N ASN A 198 -7.84 -19.26 19.10
CA ASN A 198 -6.70 -19.90 18.46
C ASN A 198 -6.52 -19.49 16.99
N MET A 199 -5.35 -19.82 16.43
CA MET A 199 -4.99 -19.52 15.05
C MET A 199 -5.93 -20.12 13.99
N PRO A 200 -6.36 -21.40 14.08
CA PRO A 200 -7.31 -21.95 13.10
C PRO A 200 -8.61 -21.14 12.98
N ILE A 201 -9.21 -20.76 14.11
CA ILE A 201 -10.44 -19.96 14.13
C ILE A 201 -10.19 -18.56 13.57
N LEU A 202 -9.08 -17.94 13.96
CA LEU A 202 -8.68 -16.65 13.40
C LEU A 202 -8.52 -16.73 11.87
N LYS A 203 -7.84 -17.75 11.34
CA LYS A 203 -7.64 -17.89 9.89
C LYS A 203 -8.96 -18.10 9.14
N ALA A 204 -9.86 -18.91 9.70
CA ALA A 204 -11.20 -19.08 9.13
C ALA A 204 -11.99 -17.75 9.14
N HIS A 205 -11.86 -16.97 10.22
CA HIS A 205 -12.48 -15.66 10.33
C HIS A 205 -11.91 -14.65 9.31
N LEU A 206 -10.58 -14.56 9.18
CA LEU A 206 -9.94 -13.68 8.19
C LEU A 206 -10.36 -14.01 6.75
N GLN A 207 -10.45 -15.30 6.43
CA GLN A 207 -10.93 -15.75 5.12
C GLN A 207 -12.38 -15.31 4.88
N LYS A 208 -13.26 -15.50 5.86
CA LYS A 208 -14.66 -15.05 5.79
C LYS A 208 -14.75 -13.52 5.59
N GLU A 209 -14.02 -12.73 6.36
CA GLU A 209 -13.98 -11.27 6.24
C GLU A 209 -13.51 -10.81 4.85
N TRP A 210 -12.54 -11.51 4.25
CA TRP A 210 -12.08 -11.21 2.89
C TRP A 210 -13.10 -11.62 1.83
N ASP A 211 -13.75 -12.78 1.97
CA ASP A 211 -14.79 -13.24 1.05
C ASP A 211 -16.01 -12.30 1.06
N GLU A 212 -16.40 -11.80 2.25
CA GLU A 212 -17.47 -10.81 2.40
C GLU A 212 -17.09 -9.47 1.75
N GLU A 213 -15.86 -8.99 1.97
CA GLU A 213 -15.36 -7.76 1.32
C GLU A 213 -15.35 -7.90 -0.21
N ALA A 214 -14.91 -9.05 -0.73
CA ALA A 214 -14.92 -9.38 -2.15
C ALA A 214 -16.34 -9.37 -2.73
N ALA A 215 -17.27 -10.04 -2.07
CA ALA A 215 -18.67 -10.11 -2.51
C ALA A 215 -19.31 -8.72 -2.54
N GLN A 216 -19.09 -7.92 -1.49
CA GLN A 216 -19.59 -6.54 -1.42
C GLN A 216 -18.99 -5.66 -2.51
N ALA A 217 -17.70 -5.78 -2.78
CA ALA A 217 -17.03 -4.99 -3.83
C ALA A 217 -17.56 -5.34 -5.23
N LYS A 218 -17.72 -6.63 -5.53
CA LYS A 218 -18.31 -7.09 -6.80
C LYS A 218 -19.75 -6.61 -6.97
N ALA A 219 -20.56 -6.71 -5.92
CA ALA A 219 -21.93 -6.20 -5.93
C ALA A 219 -21.99 -4.68 -6.15
N ARG A 220 -21.08 -3.90 -5.54
CA ARG A 220 -20.95 -2.46 -5.78
C ARG A 220 -20.58 -2.16 -7.24
N ALA A 221 -19.60 -2.88 -7.79
CA ALA A 221 -19.17 -2.71 -9.17
C ALA A 221 -20.30 -3.02 -10.17
N GLU A 222 -21.05 -4.10 -9.94
CA GLU A 222 -22.19 -4.46 -10.78
C GLU A 222 -23.30 -3.39 -10.73
N ARG A 223 -23.64 -2.88 -9.53
CA ARG A 223 -24.60 -1.78 -9.39
C ARG A 223 -24.17 -0.54 -10.16
N LYS A 224 -22.88 -0.17 -10.07
CA LYS A 224 -22.31 0.97 -10.82
C LYS A 224 -22.41 0.74 -12.34
N ARG A 225 -22.09 -0.46 -12.83
CA ARG A 225 -22.21 -0.81 -14.26
C ARG A 225 -23.66 -0.70 -14.75
N ARG A 226 -24.62 -1.26 -14.01
CA ARG A 226 -26.05 -1.20 -14.35
C ARG A 226 -26.56 0.24 -14.36
N PHE A 227 -26.11 1.07 -13.43
CA PHE A 227 -26.46 2.49 -13.39
C PHE A 227 -25.91 3.26 -14.61
N GLN A 228 -24.64 3.07 -14.94
CA GLN A 228 -24.01 3.69 -16.12
C GLN A 228 -24.66 3.25 -17.43
N GLU A 229 -25.00 1.96 -17.55
CA GLU A 229 -25.70 1.43 -18.73
C GLU A 229 -27.09 2.05 -18.89
N ARG A 230 -27.83 2.24 -17.79
CA ARG A 230 -29.14 2.89 -17.79
C ARG A 230 -29.01 4.36 -18.19
N TYR A 231 -28.07 5.09 -17.60
CA TYR A 231 -27.82 6.49 -17.93
C TYR A 231 -27.47 6.69 -19.40
N ARG A 232 -26.56 5.85 -19.95
CA ARG A 232 -26.20 5.89 -21.38
C ARG A 232 -27.40 5.63 -22.29
N LYS A 233 -28.31 4.71 -21.91
CA LYS A 233 -29.53 4.45 -22.70
C LYS A 233 -30.48 5.65 -22.68
N THR A 234 -30.63 6.33 -21.54
CA THR A 234 -31.46 7.55 -21.45
C THR A 234 -30.87 8.70 -22.26
N ASP A 235 -29.55 8.88 -22.23
CA ASP A 235 -28.84 9.95 -22.95
C ASP A 235 -28.93 9.77 -24.48
N VAL A 236 -28.73 8.55 -24.98
CA VAL A 236 -28.92 8.22 -26.41
C VAL A 236 -30.36 8.50 -26.86
N GLN A 237 -31.35 8.07 -26.08
CA GLN A 237 -32.78 8.34 -26.38
C GLN A 237 -33.12 9.83 -26.38
N HIS A 238 -32.45 10.66 -25.58
CA HIS A 238 -32.68 12.10 -25.54
C HIS A 238 -31.98 12.82 -26.70
N SER A 239 -30.82 12.32 -27.16
CA SER A 239 -30.08 12.85 -28.31
C SER A 239 -30.70 12.49 -29.67
N GLU A 240 -31.37 11.34 -29.77
CA GLU A 240 -32.10 10.92 -30.99
C GLU A 240 -33.47 11.60 -31.14
N ALA A 241 -33.92 12.32 -30.11
CA ALA A 241 -35.21 13.02 -30.08
C ALA A 241 -35.12 14.53 -30.37
N GLU A 242 -33.92 15.10 -30.58
CA GLU A 242 -33.78 16.48 -31.06
C GLU A 242 -33.92 16.53 -32.60
N PRO A 243 -34.88 17.28 -33.17
CA PRO A 243 -34.99 17.44 -34.60
C PRO A 243 -33.89 18.38 -35.13
N SER A 244 -33.27 17.99 -36.25
CA SER A 244 -32.37 18.84 -37.02
C SER A 244 -33.16 19.99 -37.67
N ASP A 245 -33.15 21.17 -37.07
CA ASP A 245 -33.64 22.39 -37.72
C ASP A 245 -32.61 22.88 -38.74
N ALA A 246 -32.73 22.36 -39.96
CA ALA A 246 -32.03 22.85 -41.13
C ALA A 246 -32.92 22.74 -42.38
N HIS A 247 -33.75 23.75 -42.65
CA HIS A 247 -33.74 24.37 -43.98
C HIS A 247 -34.51 25.69 -44.08
N ILE A 248 -33.89 26.57 -44.86
CA ILE A 248 -34.24 27.92 -45.30
C ILE A 248 -35.48 27.89 -46.20
N ASP A 249 -36.33 28.93 -46.17
CA ASP A 249 -36.86 29.43 -47.45
C ASP A 249 -37.12 30.94 -47.51
N LYS A 250 -36.71 31.50 -48.65
CA LYS A 250 -36.77 32.90 -49.06
C LYS A 250 -38.21 33.31 -49.39
N LYS A 251 -38.58 34.54 -49.05
CA LYS A 251 -39.60 35.28 -49.82
C LYS A 251 -39.22 36.75 -50.01
N GLN A 252 -38.81 37.07 -51.23
CA GLN A 252 -38.77 38.42 -51.78
C GLN A 252 -40.18 38.97 -51.93
N ARG A 253 -40.37 40.23 -51.52
CA ARG A 253 -41.33 41.16 -52.15
C ARG A 253 -40.73 42.58 -52.13
N THR A 254 -40.42 43.06 -53.33
CA THR A 254 -40.34 44.47 -53.77
C THR A 254 -41.57 45.25 -53.29
N SER A 255 -41.63 46.57 -53.11
CA SER A 255 -40.82 47.76 -53.43
C SER A 255 -41.65 48.95 -52.91
N THR A 256 -41.03 50.05 -52.44
CA THR A 256 -41.32 51.44 -52.86
C THR A 256 -40.50 52.43 -52.04
N GLU A 257 -39.96 53.41 -52.76
CA GLU A 257 -39.21 54.59 -52.34
C GLU A 257 -40.01 55.52 -51.42
N ASN A 258 -39.35 56.27 -50.52
CA ASN A 258 -39.20 57.73 -50.63
C ASN A 258 -38.50 58.35 -49.41
N GLU A 259 -37.58 59.28 -49.74
CA GLU A 259 -37.28 60.59 -49.14
C GLU A 259 -37.24 60.74 -47.59
N ASP A 260 -36.08 61.02 -46.98
CA ASP A 260 -35.34 62.31 -46.92
C ASP A 260 -35.63 63.08 -45.61
N VAL A 261 -34.67 63.94 -45.23
CA VAL A 261 -34.73 65.04 -44.24
C VAL A 261 -34.23 64.78 -42.79
N ARG A 262 -32.97 65.21 -42.63
CA ARG A 262 -32.31 65.90 -41.49
C ARG A 262 -31.81 65.12 -40.27
#